data_AF-A0A6G9AXZ7-F1
#
_entry.id   AF-A0A6G9AXZ7-F1
#
_cell.length_a   1.000
_cell.length_b   1.000
_cell.length_c   1.000
_cell.angle_alpha   90.00
_cell.angle_beta   90.00
_cell.angle_gamma   90.00
#
_symmetry.space_group_name_H-M   'P 1'
#
loop_
_entity.id
_entity.type
_entity.pdbx_description
1 polymer ?
#
loop_
_entity_poly.entity_id
_entity_poly.type
_entity_poly.pdbx_seq_one_letter_code
_entity_poly.pdbx_strand_id
1 'polypeptide(L)'
;MKSYTDQLTNELETFRTKVNALISQLYRNTVKDHTGAVISEVFLADEWEYEGQVFNALTEHGMAYVVDQEIIEVFSWNDLDTESLVEVVQILEDKDFDLSKTIRPELVK
;
A
#
# COMPACT_ATOMS: atom_id res chain seq x y z
N MET A 1 -23.95 -28.51 9.62
CA MET A 1 -23.80 -27.13 10.10
C MET A 1 -22.41 -26.67 9.69
N LYS A 2 -22.26 -25.56 8.95
CA LYS A 2 -20.93 -24.94 8.82
C LYS A 2 -20.51 -24.49 10.22
N SER A 3 -19.25 -24.71 10.60
CA SER A 3 -18.76 -24.23 11.89
C SER A 3 -18.84 -22.71 11.90
N TYR A 4 -19.19 -22.09 13.03
CA TYR A 4 -19.11 -20.63 13.18
C TYR A 4 -17.69 -20.12 12.89
N THR A 5 -16.67 -20.94 13.18
CA THR A 5 -15.28 -20.69 12.82
C THR A 5 -15.08 -20.58 11.30
N ASP A 6 -15.72 -21.45 10.51
CA ASP A 6 -15.63 -21.40 9.05
C ASP A 6 -16.28 -20.13 8.51
N GLN A 7 -17.40 -19.70 9.11
CA GLN A 7 -18.08 -18.46 8.72
C GLN A 7 -17.18 -17.25 8.98
N LEU A 8 -16.61 -17.12 10.18
CA LEU A 8 -15.70 -16.03 10.52
C LEU A 8 -14.45 -16.00 9.64
N THR A 9 -13.88 -17.17 9.34
CA THR A 9 -12.71 -17.27 8.45
C THR A 9 -13.05 -16.78 7.04
N ASN A 10 -14.19 -17.22 6.49
CA ASN A 10 -14.64 -16.76 5.17
C ASN A 10 -14.93 -15.25 5.14
N GLU A 11 -15.52 -14.70 6.20
CA GLU A 11 -15.78 -13.26 6.31
C GLU A 11 -14.48 -12.45 6.34
N LEU A 12 -13.47 -12.92 7.10
CA LEU A 12 -12.15 -12.29 7.15
C LEU A 12 -11.44 -12.34 5.80
N GLU A 13 -11.43 -13.50 5.12
CA GLU A 13 -10.83 -13.64 3.79
C GLU A 13 -11.52 -12.75 2.75
N THR A 14 -12.85 -12.66 2.82
CA THR A 14 -13.65 -11.78 1.96
C THR A 14 -13.30 -10.32 2.21
N PHE A 15 -13.18 -9.92 3.47
CA PHE A 15 -12.76 -8.57 3.85
C PHE A 15 -11.37 -8.26 3.30
N ARG A 16 -10.37 -9.12 3.54
CA ARG A 16 -8.98 -8.94 3.05
C ARG A 16 -8.94 -8.81 1.54
N THR A 17 -9.68 -9.65 0.82
CA THR A 17 -9.78 -9.58 -0.64
C THR A 17 -10.33 -8.23 -1.12
N LYS A 18 -11.39 -7.74 -0.46
CA LYS A 18 -12.00 -6.44 -0.80
C LYS A 18 -11.07 -5.27 -0.51
N VAL A 19 -10.37 -5.29 0.63
CA VAL A 19 -9.43 -4.22 0.99
C VAL A 19 -8.24 -4.22 0.05
N ASN A 20 -7.66 -5.37 -0.30
CA ASN A 20 -6.56 -5.42 -1.26
C ASN A 20 -6.97 -4.88 -2.64
N ALA A 21 -8.18 -5.21 -3.10
CA ALA A 21 -8.74 -4.64 -4.33
C ALA A 21 -8.93 -3.13 -4.23
N LEU A 22 -9.39 -2.62 -3.09
CA LEU A 22 -9.54 -1.19 -2.83
C LEU A 22 -8.18 -0.48 -2.82
N ILE A 23 -7.17 -1.02 -2.15
CA ILE A 23 -5.80 -0.50 -2.13
C ILE A 23 -5.26 -0.38 -3.56
N SER A 24 -5.35 -1.45 -4.36
CA SER A 24 -4.91 -1.41 -5.76
C SER A 24 -5.67 -0.35 -6.59
N GLN A 25 -6.98 -0.20 -6.37
CA GLN A 25 -7.77 0.81 -7.05
C GLN A 25 -7.37 2.23 -6.64
N LEU A 26 -7.22 2.49 -5.34
CA LEU A 26 -6.80 3.78 -4.79
C LEU A 26 -5.40 4.14 -5.27
N TYR A 27 -4.45 3.21 -5.19
CA TYR A 27 -3.10 3.38 -5.70
C TYR A 27 -3.12 3.80 -7.17
N ARG A 28 -3.79 3.05 -8.05
CA ARG A 28 -3.89 3.40 -9.48
C ARG A 28 -4.61 4.72 -9.73
N ASN A 29 -5.48 5.17 -8.82
CA ASN A 29 -6.20 6.42 -8.96
C ASN A 29 -5.37 7.62 -8.52
N THR A 30 -4.60 7.46 -7.45
CA THR A 30 -3.88 8.52 -6.75
C THR A 30 -2.43 8.64 -7.20
N VAL A 31 -1.75 7.51 -7.41
CA VAL A 31 -0.31 7.40 -7.65
C VAL A 31 -0.05 7.38 -9.15
N LYS A 32 -0.14 8.57 -9.76
CA LYS A 32 -0.01 8.79 -11.20
C LYS A 32 0.97 9.90 -11.51
N ASP A 33 1.53 9.83 -12.72
CA ASP A 33 2.33 10.88 -13.30
C ASP A 33 1.51 12.00 -13.96
N HIS A 34 2.19 13.06 -14.45
CA HIS A 34 1.48 14.22 -15.00
C HIS A 34 0.78 13.89 -16.31
N THR A 35 1.21 12.81 -16.97
CA THR A 35 0.58 12.23 -18.16
C THR A 35 -0.64 11.37 -17.80
N GLY A 36 -0.79 11.01 -16.53
CA GLY A 36 -1.84 10.15 -15.99
C GLY A 36 -1.47 8.66 -15.94
N ALA A 37 -0.21 8.31 -16.22
CA ALA A 37 0.30 6.93 -16.12
C ALA A 37 0.60 6.58 -14.66
N VAL A 38 0.30 5.35 -14.24
CA VAL A 38 0.57 4.89 -12.87
C VAL A 38 2.08 4.74 -12.67
N ILE A 39 2.61 5.26 -11.56
CA ILE A 39 4.04 5.13 -11.22
C ILE A 39 4.27 3.89 -10.35
N SER A 40 5.46 3.31 -10.46
CA SER A 40 5.80 2.02 -9.84
C SER A 40 5.86 2.07 -8.31
N GLU A 41 6.31 3.21 -7.75
CA GLU A 41 6.37 3.45 -6.32
C GLU A 41 6.17 4.93 -5.98
N VAL A 42 5.72 5.20 -4.76
CA VAL A 42 5.63 6.54 -4.16
C VAL A 42 6.19 6.50 -2.74
N PHE A 43 6.99 7.48 -2.37
CA PHE A 43 7.57 7.55 -1.02
C PHE A 43 6.55 8.09 -0.02
N LEU A 44 6.57 7.52 1.18
CA LEU A 44 5.75 7.95 2.30
C LEU A 44 6.27 9.26 2.90
N ALA A 45 5.36 10.09 3.42
CA ALA A 45 5.74 11.30 4.16
C ALA A 45 6.52 10.97 5.44
N ASP A 46 6.01 9.98 6.17
CA ASP A 46 6.60 9.43 7.39
C ASP A 46 7.00 7.96 7.18
N GLU A 47 8.04 7.52 7.88
CA GLU A 47 8.43 6.10 7.89
C GLU A 47 7.32 5.28 8.56
N TRP A 48 7.01 4.12 7.97
CA TRP A 48 5.98 3.22 8.44
C TRP A 48 6.60 1.92 8.95
N GLU A 49 6.20 1.43 10.13
CA GLU A 49 6.80 0.27 10.78
C GLU A 49 5.80 -0.88 10.93
N TYR A 50 6.23 -2.10 10.59
CA TYR A 50 5.48 -3.33 10.83
C TYR A 50 6.40 -4.45 11.28
N GLU A 51 6.06 -5.04 12.43
CA GLU A 51 6.83 -6.13 13.05
C GLU A 51 8.35 -5.84 13.17
N GLY A 52 8.74 -4.58 13.38
CA GLY A 52 10.13 -4.14 13.49
C GLY A 52 10.85 -3.88 12.16
N GLN A 53 10.15 -4.02 11.03
CA GLN A 53 10.62 -3.62 9.70
C GLN A 53 10.13 -2.22 9.36
N VAL A 54 10.99 -1.40 8.75
CA VAL A 54 10.65 -0.04 8.32
C VAL A 54 10.45 -0.01 6.81
N PHE A 55 9.34 0.58 6.39
CA PHE A 55 8.97 0.80 5.00
C PHE A 55 8.90 2.31 4.74
N ASN A 56 9.37 2.72 3.57
CA ASN A 56 9.44 4.13 3.18
C ASN A 56 8.73 4.43 1.85
N ALA A 57 8.13 3.41 1.22
CA ALA A 57 7.41 3.57 -0.02
C ALA A 57 6.21 2.62 -0.12
N LEU A 58 5.23 3.03 -0.93
CA LEU A 58 4.14 2.18 -1.41
C LEU A 58 4.40 1.82 -2.87
N THR A 59 4.08 0.57 -3.21
CA THR A 59 4.01 0.10 -4.60
C THR A 59 2.58 -0.32 -4.91
N GLU A 60 2.30 -0.74 -6.14
CA GLU A 60 0.98 -1.31 -6.46
C GLU A 60 0.70 -2.63 -5.69
N HIS A 61 1.75 -3.33 -5.24
CA HIS A 61 1.65 -4.71 -4.75
C HIS A 61 2.01 -4.90 -3.27
N GLY A 62 2.53 -3.86 -2.62
CA GLY A 62 3.01 -3.95 -1.25
C GLY A 62 3.66 -2.68 -0.73
N MET A 63 3.98 -2.71 0.57
CA MET A 63 4.91 -1.78 1.19
C MET A 63 6.32 -2.13 0.72
N ALA A 64 7.15 -1.12 0.46
CA ALA A 64 8.52 -1.33 0.04
C ALA A 64 9.50 -0.55 0.92
N TYR A 65 10.67 -1.16 1.09
CA TYR A 65 11.85 -0.48 1.60
C TYR A 65 12.79 -0.21 0.42
N VAL A 66 13.00 1.06 0.13
CA VAL A 66 13.76 1.55 -1.03
C VAL A 66 14.99 2.31 -0.56
N VAL A 67 16.16 1.93 -1.06
CA VAL A 67 17.45 2.60 -0.79
C VAL A 67 18.14 2.87 -2.12
N ASP A 68 18.65 4.08 -2.32
CA ASP A 68 19.34 4.48 -3.56
C ASP A 68 18.56 4.13 -4.85
N GLN A 69 17.22 4.25 -4.80
CA GLN A 69 16.29 3.95 -5.91
C GLN A 69 16.18 2.46 -6.26
N GLU A 70 16.69 1.58 -5.40
CA GLU A 70 16.53 0.14 -5.52
C GLU A 70 15.55 -0.35 -4.45
N ILE A 71 14.56 -1.14 -4.88
CA ILE A 71 13.66 -1.85 -3.98
C ILE A 71 14.45 -2.98 -3.34
N ILE A 72 14.77 -2.83 -2.06
CA ILE A 72 15.52 -3.82 -1.27
C ILE A 72 14.57 -4.92 -0.78
N GLU A 73 13.37 -4.52 -0.36
CA GLU A 73 12.36 -5.42 0.21
C GLU A 73 10.96 -4.97 -0.18
N VAL A 74 10.06 -5.93 -0.41
CA VAL A 74 8.63 -5.70 -0.61
C VAL A 74 7.85 -6.66 0.27
N PHE A 75 6.90 -6.10 1.02
CA PHE A 75 5.96 -6.85 1.84
C PHE A 75 4.58 -6.78 1.19
N SER A 76 4.01 -7.93 0.83
CA SER A 76 2.75 -7.94 0.08
C SER A 76 1.57 -7.53 0.96
N TRP A 77 0.53 -6.97 0.34
CA TRP A 77 -0.76 -6.76 1.01
C TRP A 77 -1.33 -8.04 1.65
N ASN A 78 -1.00 -9.21 1.11
CA ASN A 78 -1.44 -10.48 1.69
C ASN A 78 -0.73 -10.83 3.01
N ASP A 79 0.42 -10.21 3.27
CA ASP A 79 1.26 -10.50 4.44
C ASP A 79 0.95 -9.55 5.60
N LEU A 80 0.35 -8.38 5.33
CA LEU A 80 -0.08 -7.42 6.34
C LEU A 80 -1.30 -7.90 7.13
N ASP A 81 -1.38 -7.53 8.40
CA ASP A 81 -2.59 -7.71 9.19
C ASP A 81 -3.72 -6.77 8.74
N THR A 82 -4.92 -6.97 9.30
CA THR A 82 -6.11 -6.19 8.92
C THR A 82 -6.00 -4.72 9.30
N GLU A 83 -5.35 -4.39 10.42
CA GLU A 83 -5.20 -3.01 10.89
C GLU A 83 -4.29 -2.22 9.95
N SER A 84 -3.14 -2.80 9.63
CA SER A 84 -2.16 -2.28 8.68
C SER A 84 -2.76 -2.06 7.29
N LEU A 85 -3.59 -2.99 6.81
CA LEU A 85 -4.28 -2.84 5.53
C LEU A 85 -5.25 -1.64 5.51
N VAL A 86 -5.91 -1.36 6.63
CA VAL A 86 -6.80 -0.20 6.75
C VAL A 86 -5.98 1.09 6.80
N GLU A 87 -4.83 1.09 7.46
CA GLU A 87 -3.93 2.24 7.48
C GLU A 87 -3.39 2.59 6.09
N VAL A 88 -3.00 1.58 5.28
CA VAL A 88 -2.59 1.80 3.88
C VAL A 88 -3.71 2.47 3.06
N VAL A 89 -4.97 2.11 3.31
CA VAL A 89 -6.12 2.79 2.68
C VAL A 89 -6.14 4.27 3.06
N GLN A 90 -5.95 4.60 4.34
CA GLN A 90 -5.93 5.98 4.83
C GLN A 90 -4.77 6.78 4.20
N ILE A 91 -3.56 6.22 4.16
CA ILE A 91 -2.41 6.85 3.50
C ILE A 91 -2.75 7.20 2.04
N LEU A 92 -3.39 6.28 1.30
CA LEU A 92 -3.77 6.49 -0.09
C LEU A 92 -4.90 7.51 -0.29
N GLU A 93 -5.84 7.60 0.66
CA GLU A 93 -6.94 8.57 0.66
C GLU A 93 -6.45 9.98 1.00
N ASP A 94 -5.61 10.11 2.03
CA ASP A 94 -5.05 11.38 2.51
C ASP A 94 -3.90 11.88 1.64
N LYS A 95 -3.38 11.03 0.75
CA LYS A 95 -2.22 11.27 -0.11
C LYS A 95 -0.96 11.63 0.70
N ASP A 96 -0.72 10.90 1.78
CA ASP A 96 0.36 11.19 2.71
C ASP A 96 1.73 10.72 2.18
N PHE A 97 2.22 11.42 1.15
CA PHE A 97 3.41 11.08 0.39
C PHE A 97 4.49 12.15 0.46
N ASP A 98 5.75 11.73 0.53
CA ASP A 98 6.90 12.59 0.30
C ASP A 98 7.18 12.70 -1.20
N LEU A 99 6.51 13.66 -1.83
CA LEU A 99 6.69 13.92 -3.26
C LEU A 99 8.11 14.42 -3.60
N SER A 100 8.88 14.92 -2.63
CA SER A 100 10.24 15.41 -2.87
C SER A 100 11.26 14.29 -3.10
N LYS A 101 10.98 13.10 -2.56
CA LYS A 101 11.81 11.89 -2.71
C LYS A 101 11.30 10.96 -3.81
N THR A 102 10.07 11.14 -4.25
CA THR A 102 9.52 10.42 -5.40
C THR A 102 10.35 10.75 -6.63
N ILE A 103 10.74 9.71 -7.39
CA ILE A 103 11.77 9.75 -8.45
C ILE A 103 11.52 10.87 -9.48
N ARG A 104 10.29 11.39 -9.56
CA ARG A 104 9.95 12.61 -10.29
C ARG A 104 8.80 13.37 -9.61
N PRO A 105 9.09 14.37 -8.76
CA PRO A 105 8.08 15.15 -8.04
C PRO A 105 7.07 15.82 -8.98
N GLU A 106 7.52 16.23 -10.16
CA GLU A 106 6.71 16.85 -11.23
C GLU A 106 5.74 15.89 -11.93
N LEU A 107 5.74 14.61 -11.56
CA LEU A 107 4.81 13.62 -12.07
C LEU A 107 3.53 13.57 -11.22
N VAL A 108 3.56 13.78 -9.91
CA VAL A 108 2.35 13.54 -9.09
C VAL A 108 1.39 14.73 -9.12
N LYS A 109 0.11 14.50 -9.45
CA LYS A 109 -0.95 15.53 -9.59
C LYS A 109 -1.81 15.74 -8.33
#